data_AF-A0A2W6DHY7-F1
#
_entry.id   AF-A0A2W6DHY7-F1
#
_cell.length_a   1.000
_cell.length_b   1.000
_cell.length_c   1.000
_cell.angle_alpha   90.00
_cell.angle_beta   90.00
_cell.angle_gamma   90.00
#
_symmetry.space_group_name_H-M   'P 1'
#
loop_
_entity.id
_entity.type
_entity.pdbx_description
1 polymer ?
#
loop_
_entity_poly.entity_id
_entity_poly.type
_entity_poly.pdbx_seq_one_letter_code
_entity_poly.pdbx_strand_id
1 'polypeptide(L)'
;MIWFGSLQLRINPLLAVLALAALTLAPSNCSGTSTGGGTPPPGSSPSPGGSHPLNAASRVLGAATCPKVKDLEGVFTKSSQMDNYLACLIPDVEQWIDAVHPNTPHPEGYYFIPQGVTGNDGACKYDDATLAYCPGSEKVYFGEVAVWTQYTKHGDASAALIMAHEVTHHFQRLAKMPPATVPHEQIRYENQADCGGGTFIQFATRKGWLNVKDDIVDVAGTLLAAGSAPGPKRDHGSAPERLAAFGLGAVGAPPNPLRSCNRYVPEVPLVQ
;
A
#
# COMPACT_ATOMS: atom_id res chain seq x y z
N MET A 1 -49.81 2.85 -24.38
CA MET A 1 -48.70 3.68 -24.89
C MET A 1 -48.23 4.58 -23.76
N ILE A 2 -47.12 4.23 -23.11
CA ILE A 2 -46.52 5.02 -22.03
C ILE A 2 -45.07 5.27 -22.44
N TRP A 3 -44.71 6.54 -22.47
CA TRP A 3 -43.46 7.09 -22.99
C TRP A 3 -42.46 7.23 -21.83
N PHE A 4 -41.31 6.57 -21.91
CA PHE A 4 -40.21 6.76 -20.95
C PHE A 4 -39.20 7.74 -21.53
N GLY A 5 -39.10 8.92 -20.90
CA GLY A 5 -38.09 9.94 -21.21
C GLY A 5 -36.70 9.52 -20.70
N SER A 6 -35.70 9.66 -21.57
CA SER A 6 -34.30 9.39 -21.28
C SER A 6 -33.71 10.46 -20.36
N LEU A 7 -33.28 10.06 -19.16
CA LEU A 7 -32.48 10.87 -18.27
C LEU A 7 -31.01 10.83 -18.75
N GLN A 8 -30.56 11.87 -19.44
CA GLN A 8 -29.14 12.04 -19.76
C GLN A 8 -28.38 12.43 -18.50
N LEU A 9 -27.60 11.49 -17.94
CA LEU A 9 -26.56 11.82 -16.97
C LEU A 9 -25.48 12.66 -17.68
N ARG A 10 -25.42 13.95 -17.35
CA ARG A 10 -24.28 14.81 -17.74
C ARG A 10 -23.09 14.44 -16.85
N ILE A 11 -22.19 13.60 -17.38
CA ILE A 11 -20.87 13.39 -16.79
C ILE A 11 -20.03 14.63 -17.09
N ASN A 12 -19.54 15.28 -16.03
CA ASN A 12 -18.71 16.48 -16.11
C ASN A 12 -17.33 16.10 -16.68
N PRO A 13 -16.88 16.64 -17.84
CA PRO A 13 -15.65 16.19 -18.51
C PRO A 13 -14.34 16.61 -17.82
N LEU A 14 -14.41 17.29 -16.67
CA LEU A 14 -13.25 17.75 -15.90
C LEU A 14 -12.56 16.66 -15.06
N LEU A 15 -13.11 15.43 -15.00
CA LEU A 15 -12.51 14.28 -14.30
C LEU A 15 -11.81 13.27 -15.24
N ALA A 16 -11.75 13.56 -16.55
CA ALA A 16 -11.19 12.66 -17.56
C ALA A 16 -9.84 13.13 -18.16
N VAL A 17 -9.08 13.98 -17.45
CA VAL A 17 -7.76 14.43 -17.88
C VAL A 17 -6.73 14.08 -16.80
N LEU A 18 -6.36 12.81 -16.73
CA LEU A 18 -5.14 12.34 -16.07
C LEU A 18 -4.69 11.06 -16.78
N ALA A 19 -4.29 11.22 -18.04
CA ALA A 19 -3.60 10.21 -18.80
C ALA A 19 -2.57 10.89 -19.71
N LEU A 20 -1.32 10.41 -19.61
CA LEU A 20 -0.15 10.75 -20.40
C LEU A 20 0.50 12.13 -20.17
N ALA A 21 1.38 12.17 -19.16
CA ALA A 21 2.64 12.90 -19.30
C ALA A 21 3.76 11.86 -19.37
N ALA A 22 4.28 11.61 -20.59
CA ALA A 22 5.47 10.81 -20.80
C ALA A 22 6.69 11.61 -20.33
N LEU A 23 7.23 11.27 -19.17
CA LEU A 23 8.45 11.86 -18.64
C LEU A 23 9.66 11.04 -19.13
N THR A 24 10.43 11.60 -20.06
CA THR A 24 11.73 11.06 -20.46
C THR A 24 12.74 11.31 -19.34
N LEU A 25 13.08 10.27 -18.57
CA LEU A 25 14.14 10.33 -17.56
C LEU A 25 15.52 10.15 -18.23
N ALA A 26 16.36 11.17 -18.12
CA ALA A 26 17.79 11.08 -18.42
C ALA A 26 18.54 10.39 -17.25
N PRO A 27 19.65 9.69 -17.50
CA PRO A 27 20.43 9.04 -16.46
C PRO A 27 21.25 10.07 -15.66
N SER A 28 20.98 10.17 -14.36
CA SER A 28 21.76 10.98 -13.42
C SER A 28 22.89 10.13 -12.82
N ASN A 29 24.13 10.47 -13.17
CA ASN A 29 25.34 9.98 -12.52
C ASN A 29 25.54 10.68 -11.17
N CYS A 30 25.49 9.93 -10.07
CA CYS A 30 25.93 10.41 -8.75
C CYS A 30 27.38 9.98 -8.50
N SER A 31 28.29 10.95 -8.48
CA SER A 31 29.59 10.87 -7.81
C SER A 31 29.63 11.98 -6.77
N GLY A 32 29.74 11.60 -5.50
CA GLY A 32 29.73 12.53 -4.37
C GLY A 32 30.61 12.02 -3.24
N THR A 33 31.79 12.61 -3.13
CA THR A 33 32.84 12.41 -2.13
C THR A 33 32.37 12.78 -0.72
N SER A 34 32.68 11.96 0.29
CA SER A 34 32.41 12.27 1.70
C SER A 34 33.59 12.95 2.37
N THR A 35 33.39 14.10 3.00
CA THR A 35 34.22 14.59 4.11
C THR A 35 33.37 15.42 5.07
N GLY A 36 33.64 15.28 6.37
CA GLY A 36 33.32 16.29 7.39
C GLY A 36 32.49 15.80 8.56
N GLY A 37 33.18 15.40 9.64
CA GLY A 37 32.57 15.15 10.94
C GLY A 37 32.14 16.42 11.66
N GLY A 38 31.04 16.31 12.41
CA GLY A 38 30.54 17.33 13.33
C GLY A 38 29.95 16.68 14.58
N THR A 39 30.42 17.13 15.74
CA THR A 39 30.04 16.67 17.07
C THR A 39 28.62 17.13 17.44
N PRO A 40 27.76 16.30 18.06
CA PRO A 40 26.40 16.71 18.42
C PRO A 40 26.33 17.49 19.75
N PRO A 41 25.34 18.39 19.91
CA PRO A 41 25.07 19.11 21.16
C PRO A 41 24.28 18.24 22.16
N PRO A 42 24.35 18.52 23.48
CA PRO A 42 23.59 17.81 24.49
C PRO A 42 22.23 18.47 24.75
N GLY A 43 21.15 17.68 24.72
CA GLY A 43 19.87 18.07 25.33
C GLY A 43 18.64 17.77 24.47
N SER A 44 18.13 16.55 24.57
CA SER A 44 16.75 16.25 24.18
C SER A 44 16.15 15.24 25.15
N SER A 45 15.01 15.63 25.72
CA SER A 45 14.20 14.86 26.66
C SER A 45 13.80 13.48 26.09
N PRO A 46 13.56 12.48 26.95
CA PRO A 46 13.23 11.14 26.50
C PRO A 46 11.80 11.10 25.95
N SER A 47 11.67 10.84 24.65
CA SER A 47 10.46 10.25 24.10
C SER A 47 10.21 8.90 24.76
N PRO A 48 8.95 8.50 25.02
CA PRO A 48 8.62 7.16 25.47
C PRO A 48 8.75 6.18 24.29
N GLY A 49 9.98 5.98 23.82
CA GLY A 49 10.34 4.92 22.89
C GLY A 49 10.41 3.63 23.68
N GLY A 50 9.35 2.82 23.62
CA GLY A 50 9.44 1.42 23.99
C GLY A 50 10.54 0.80 23.16
N SER A 51 11.65 0.42 23.79
CA SER A 51 12.74 -0.28 23.14
C SER A 51 12.24 -1.66 22.71
N HIS A 52 11.71 -1.77 21.49
CA HIS A 52 11.50 -3.06 20.86
C HIS A 52 12.87 -3.77 20.80
N PRO A 53 12.97 -5.05 21.20
CA PRO A 53 14.22 -5.78 21.05
C PRO A 53 14.60 -5.77 19.56
N LEU A 54 15.72 -5.13 19.24
CA LEU A 54 16.22 -4.86 17.88
C LEU A 54 16.54 -6.12 17.06
N ASN A 55 16.17 -7.31 17.55
CA ASN A 55 16.67 -8.60 17.08
C ASN A 55 15.56 -9.55 16.58
N ALA A 56 14.31 -9.10 16.49
CA ALA A 56 13.21 -9.92 15.99
C ALA A 56 12.13 -9.07 15.32
N ALA A 57 11.37 -9.69 14.43
CA ALA A 57 10.12 -9.10 13.96
C ALA A 57 9.18 -8.85 15.15
N SER A 58 8.60 -7.66 15.22
CA SER A 58 7.69 -7.26 16.29
C SER A 58 6.32 -6.96 15.71
N ARG A 59 5.26 -7.30 16.46
CA ARG A 59 3.91 -6.87 16.10
C ARG A 59 3.83 -5.35 16.27
N VAL A 60 3.40 -4.66 15.22
CA VAL A 60 3.08 -3.24 15.29
C VAL A 60 1.70 -3.11 15.92
N LEU A 61 1.66 -2.42 17.05
CA LEU A 61 0.39 -2.03 17.67
C LEU A 61 0.06 -0.63 17.15
N GLY A 62 -1.21 -0.37 16.86
CA GLY A 62 -1.66 0.97 16.45
C GLY A 62 -1.14 2.03 17.43
N ALA A 63 -0.61 3.14 16.90
CA ALA A 63 0.05 4.15 17.70
C ALA A 63 -0.99 4.86 18.58
N ALA A 64 -0.75 4.87 19.89
CA ALA A 64 -1.55 5.69 20.81
C ALA A 64 -1.42 7.20 20.51
N THR A 65 -0.33 7.61 19.83
CA THR A 65 -0.05 9.01 19.50
C THR A 65 0.59 9.15 18.13
N CYS A 66 -0.20 9.02 17.06
CA CYS A 66 0.23 9.51 15.75
C CYS A 66 0.36 11.05 15.79
N PRO A 67 1.38 11.66 15.15
CA PRO A 67 1.49 13.11 15.04
C PRO A 67 0.19 13.71 14.47
N LYS A 68 -0.36 14.72 15.15
CA LYS A 68 -1.59 15.42 14.71
C LYS A 68 -1.28 16.44 13.62
N VAL A 69 -0.80 15.95 12.50
CA VAL A 69 -0.51 16.71 11.29
C VAL A 69 -1.48 16.28 10.19
N LYS A 70 -1.62 17.12 9.17
CA LYS A 70 -2.51 16.82 8.03
C LYS A 70 -1.88 15.80 7.08
N ASP A 71 -0.56 15.72 7.09
CA ASP A 71 0.28 15.10 6.08
C ASP A 71 1.48 14.53 6.81
N LEU A 72 1.77 13.23 6.61
CA LEU A 72 2.86 12.55 7.30
C LEU A 72 4.18 12.67 6.54
N GLU A 73 4.19 13.28 5.35
CA GLU A 73 5.39 13.52 4.56
C GLU A 73 6.42 14.35 5.35
N GLY A 74 7.67 13.88 5.35
CA GLY A 74 8.77 14.50 6.09
C GLY A 74 8.68 14.47 7.63
N VAL A 75 7.62 13.92 8.23
CA VAL A 75 7.47 13.81 9.69
C VAL A 75 8.49 12.84 10.28
N PHE A 76 8.68 11.71 9.60
CA PHE A 76 9.67 10.70 9.95
C PHE A 76 10.97 10.99 9.18
N THR A 77 12.09 10.98 9.90
CA THR A 77 13.40 11.42 9.39
C THR A 77 14.45 10.32 9.40
N LYS A 78 14.12 9.14 9.94
CA LYS A 78 15.01 7.98 10.04
C LYS A 78 14.22 6.70 9.79
N SER A 79 14.87 5.70 9.19
CA SER A 79 14.30 4.37 8.96
C SER A 79 13.81 3.71 10.25
N SER A 80 14.52 3.92 11.36
CA SER A 80 14.17 3.35 12.66
C SER A 80 12.88 3.92 13.28
N GLN A 81 12.19 4.82 12.58
CA GLN A 81 10.88 5.34 12.97
C GLN A 81 9.74 4.75 12.12
N MET A 82 10.03 3.86 11.17
CA MET A 82 9.03 3.29 10.27
C MET A 82 8.02 2.39 10.99
N ASP A 83 8.36 1.84 12.15
CA ASP A 83 7.41 1.17 13.04
C ASP A 83 6.32 2.13 13.54
N ASN A 84 6.71 3.32 14.00
CA ASN A 84 5.82 4.38 14.45
C ASN A 84 4.98 4.92 13.29
N TYR A 85 5.58 4.99 12.10
CA TYR A 85 4.86 5.37 10.90
C TYR A 85 3.76 4.34 10.54
N LEU A 86 4.09 3.05 10.46
CA LEU A 86 3.10 2.00 10.22
C LEU A 86 2.01 1.98 11.29
N ALA A 87 2.38 2.23 12.55
CA ALA A 87 1.44 2.31 13.66
C ALA A 87 0.42 3.46 13.50
N CYS A 88 0.75 4.52 12.75
CA CYS A 88 -0.22 5.55 12.35
C CYS A 88 -1.21 5.04 11.29
N LEU A 89 -0.76 4.23 10.34
CA LEU A 89 -1.56 3.79 9.20
C LEU A 89 -2.53 2.65 9.53
N ILE A 90 -2.14 1.76 10.44
CA ILE A 90 -2.91 0.55 10.76
C ILE A 90 -4.38 0.85 11.11
N PRO A 91 -4.70 1.80 12.03
CA PRO A 91 -6.09 2.10 12.36
C PRO A 91 -6.91 2.58 11.16
N ASP A 92 -6.30 3.31 10.22
CA ASP A 92 -6.97 3.83 9.03
C ASP A 92 -7.31 2.71 8.04
N VAL A 93 -6.38 1.76 7.86
CA VAL A 93 -6.59 0.57 7.03
C VAL A 93 -7.61 -0.37 7.68
N GLU A 94 -7.53 -0.63 8.98
CA GLU A 94 -8.52 -1.43 9.71
C GLU A 94 -9.93 -0.82 9.62
N GLN A 95 -10.05 0.51 9.71
CA GLN A 95 -11.33 1.19 9.51
C GLN A 95 -11.85 1.03 8.06
N TRP A 96 -10.97 0.99 7.07
CA TRP A 96 -11.36 0.68 5.69
C TRP A 96 -11.85 -0.77 5.54
N ILE A 97 -11.16 -1.75 6.14
CA ILE A 97 -11.59 -3.16 6.16
C ILE A 97 -13.03 -3.26 6.66
N ASP A 98 -13.32 -2.67 7.83
CA ASP A 98 -14.65 -2.68 8.43
C ASP A 98 -15.72 -2.04 7.54
N ALA A 99 -15.34 -1.02 6.77
CA ALA A 99 -16.25 -0.29 5.90
C ALA A 99 -16.59 -1.06 4.61
N VAL A 100 -15.61 -1.73 3.99
CA VAL A 100 -15.80 -2.41 2.70
C VAL A 100 -16.06 -3.91 2.82
N HIS A 101 -15.75 -4.50 3.97
CA HIS A 101 -15.92 -5.94 4.20
C HIS A 101 -16.42 -6.21 5.62
N PRO A 102 -17.65 -5.80 5.95
CA PRO A 102 -18.16 -5.93 7.31
C PRO A 102 -18.25 -7.41 7.70
N ASN A 103 -17.81 -7.72 8.93
CA ASN A 103 -17.73 -9.08 9.52
C ASN A 103 -16.60 -9.97 8.98
N THR A 104 -15.70 -9.43 8.17
CA THR A 104 -14.49 -10.14 7.76
C THR A 104 -13.44 -10.02 8.86
N PRO A 105 -12.79 -11.13 9.27
CA PRO A 105 -11.62 -11.06 10.13
C PRO A 105 -10.56 -10.14 9.54
N HIS A 106 -9.89 -9.38 10.38
CA HIS A 106 -8.70 -8.63 9.98
C HIS A 106 -7.51 -9.60 9.88
N PRO A 107 -6.39 -9.21 9.23
CA PRO A 107 -5.16 -9.97 9.34
C PRO A 107 -4.80 -10.25 10.81
N GLU A 108 -4.19 -11.41 11.09
CA GLU A 108 -3.79 -11.82 12.45
C GLU A 108 -2.88 -10.78 13.13
N GLY A 109 -2.11 -10.05 12.31
CA GLY A 109 -1.47 -8.81 12.71
C GLY A 109 -0.51 -8.25 11.67
N TYR A 110 -0.06 -7.03 11.92
CA TYR A 110 0.96 -6.34 11.16
C TYR A 110 2.30 -6.43 11.90
N TYR A 111 3.37 -6.77 11.20
CA TYR A 111 4.68 -7.04 11.78
C TYR A 111 5.75 -6.18 11.14
N PHE A 112 6.53 -5.50 11.96
CA PHE A 112 7.70 -4.73 11.55
C PHE A 112 8.96 -5.57 11.67
N ILE A 113 9.84 -5.50 10.67
CA ILE A 113 11.10 -6.24 10.63
C ILE A 113 12.24 -5.23 10.60
N PRO A 114 12.96 -5.05 11.72
CA PRO A 114 14.05 -4.08 11.80
C PRO A 114 15.14 -4.35 10.77
N GLN A 115 15.91 -3.32 10.42
CA GLN A 115 17.03 -3.44 9.50
C GLN A 115 18.03 -4.53 9.94
N GLY A 116 18.43 -5.38 9.00
CA GLY A 116 19.33 -6.51 9.21
C GLY A 116 18.67 -7.77 9.81
N VAL A 117 17.38 -7.72 10.15
CA VAL A 117 16.65 -8.88 10.69
C VAL A 117 16.12 -9.73 9.54
N THR A 118 16.31 -11.04 9.64
CA THR A 118 15.69 -12.05 8.78
C THR A 118 15.05 -13.12 9.64
N GLY A 119 14.03 -13.81 9.13
CA GLY A 119 13.34 -14.84 9.89
C GLY A 119 12.37 -15.67 9.09
N ASN A 120 11.67 -16.54 9.81
CA ASN A 120 10.61 -17.41 9.30
C ASN A 120 9.62 -17.64 10.45
N ASP A 121 8.32 -17.56 10.17
CA ASP A 121 7.26 -17.75 11.18
C ASP A 121 6.63 -19.16 11.17
N GLY A 122 7.25 -20.10 10.45
CA GLY A 122 6.76 -21.44 10.16
C GLY A 122 6.04 -21.55 8.82
N ALA A 123 5.55 -20.44 8.27
CA ALA A 123 4.80 -20.41 7.02
C ALA A 123 5.52 -19.61 5.92
N CYS A 124 6.05 -18.43 6.26
CA CYS A 124 6.72 -17.53 5.32
C CYS A 124 8.09 -17.10 5.84
N LYS A 125 9.01 -16.89 4.90
CA LYS A 125 10.27 -16.20 5.16
C LYS A 125 10.04 -14.70 5.07
N TYR A 126 10.80 -13.95 5.86
CA TYR A 126 10.76 -12.49 5.85
C TYR A 126 12.14 -11.91 6.18
N ASP A 127 12.36 -10.67 5.76
CA ASP A 127 13.55 -9.86 5.98
C ASP A 127 13.20 -8.37 6.02
N ASP A 128 14.20 -7.52 6.25
CA ASP A 128 14.05 -6.06 6.28
C ASP A 128 13.68 -5.43 4.92
N ALA A 129 13.64 -6.21 3.84
CA ALA A 129 13.18 -5.80 2.52
C ALA A 129 11.76 -6.31 2.18
N THR A 130 11.13 -7.05 3.08
CA THR A 130 9.82 -7.67 2.84
C THR A 130 8.68 -6.66 2.89
N LEU A 131 7.80 -6.68 1.91
CA LEU A 131 6.47 -6.04 1.92
C LEU A 131 5.50 -7.10 1.42
N ALA A 132 4.87 -7.83 2.33
CA ALA A 132 4.08 -9.00 1.92
C ALA A 132 3.07 -9.45 2.98
N TYR A 133 1.89 -9.86 2.51
CA TYR A 133 0.99 -10.73 3.23
C TYR A 133 1.45 -12.20 3.17
N CYS A 134 1.41 -12.89 4.31
CA CYS A 134 1.69 -14.32 4.41
C CYS A 134 0.39 -15.14 4.53
N PRO A 135 -0.04 -15.88 3.51
CA PRO A 135 -1.30 -16.63 3.56
C PRO A 135 -1.33 -17.79 4.58
N GLY A 136 -0.18 -18.32 4.97
CA GLY A 136 -0.09 -19.45 5.89
C GLY A 136 -0.17 -19.07 7.38
N SER A 137 0.13 -17.82 7.73
CA SER A 137 0.00 -17.29 9.09
C SER A 137 -0.97 -16.11 9.20
N GLU A 138 -1.50 -15.65 8.07
CA GLU A 138 -2.46 -14.54 7.95
C GLU A 138 -1.92 -13.20 8.48
N LYS A 139 -0.59 -13.02 8.45
CA LYS A 139 0.11 -11.80 8.90
C LYS A 139 0.55 -10.95 7.72
N VAL A 140 0.70 -9.65 7.96
CA VAL A 140 1.33 -8.71 7.02
C VAL A 140 2.69 -8.30 7.56
N TYR A 141 3.72 -8.39 6.73
CA TYR A 141 5.11 -8.10 7.08
C TYR A 141 5.61 -6.84 6.37
N PHE A 142 6.27 -5.98 7.14
CA PHE A 142 6.86 -4.73 6.69
C PHE A 142 8.31 -4.63 7.15
N GLY A 143 9.22 -4.74 6.21
CA GLY A 143 10.64 -4.55 6.39
C GLY A 143 11.02 -3.09 6.50
N GLU A 144 11.85 -2.75 7.49
CA GLU A 144 12.30 -1.38 7.75
C GLU A 144 12.89 -0.72 6.49
N VAL A 145 13.78 -1.43 5.79
CA VAL A 145 14.46 -0.90 4.60
C VAL A 145 13.45 -0.67 3.48
N ALA A 146 12.51 -1.58 3.29
CA ALA A 146 11.48 -1.45 2.27
C ALA A 146 10.52 -0.29 2.55
N VAL A 147 9.98 -0.19 3.77
CA VAL A 147 9.06 0.90 4.14
C VAL A 147 9.78 2.25 4.08
N TRP A 148 11.01 2.34 4.60
CA TRP A 148 11.79 3.58 4.51
C TRP A 148 12.07 3.98 3.07
N THR A 149 12.36 3.01 2.20
CA THR A 149 12.55 3.25 0.77
C THR A 149 11.28 3.79 0.12
N GLN A 150 10.13 3.22 0.44
CA GLN A 150 8.84 3.67 -0.09
C GLN A 150 8.50 5.08 0.37
N TYR A 151 8.61 5.33 1.67
CA TYR A 151 8.38 6.63 2.28
C TYR A 151 9.30 7.72 1.68
N THR A 152 10.60 7.47 1.59
CA THR A 152 11.55 8.51 1.12
C THR A 152 11.62 8.70 -0.39
N LYS A 153 11.29 7.67 -1.19
CA LYS A 153 11.36 7.78 -2.67
C LYS A 153 10.05 8.20 -3.29
N HIS A 154 8.93 7.83 -2.68
CA HIS A 154 7.62 8.04 -3.26
C HIS A 154 6.78 8.97 -2.42
N GLY A 155 6.82 8.84 -1.09
CA GLY A 155 6.11 9.70 -0.16
C GLY A 155 5.30 8.88 0.85
N ASP A 156 4.61 9.54 1.77
CA ASP A 156 3.86 8.89 2.84
C ASP A 156 2.77 7.96 2.29
N ALA A 157 1.94 8.41 1.34
CA ALA A 157 0.82 7.63 0.80
C ALA A 157 1.24 6.30 0.16
N SER A 158 2.51 6.14 -0.22
CA SER A 158 3.06 4.89 -0.74
C SER A 158 2.88 3.70 0.22
N ALA A 159 3.28 3.85 1.49
CA ALA A 159 3.20 2.72 2.43
C ALA A 159 1.75 2.38 2.78
N ALA A 160 0.86 3.38 2.79
CA ALA A 160 -0.56 3.19 3.01
C ALA A 160 -1.22 2.39 1.86
N LEU A 161 -0.86 2.70 0.60
CA LEU A 161 -1.26 1.93 -0.56
C LEU A 161 -0.80 0.47 -0.46
N ILE A 162 0.48 0.25 -0.15
CA ILE A 162 1.07 -1.09 -0.05
C ILE A 162 0.38 -1.89 1.06
N MET A 163 0.14 -1.28 2.23
CA MET A 163 -0.58 -1.94 3.30
C MET A 163 -1.99 -2.38 2.86
N ALA A 164 -2.73 -1.52 2.17
CA ALA A 164 -4.04 -1.87 1.63
C ALA A 164 -3.98 -2.95 0.52
N HIS A 165 -2.92 -2.95 -0.30
CA HIS A 165 -2.63 -4.01 -1.27
C HIS A 165 -2.44 -5.36 -0.55
N GLU A 166 -1.58 -5.42 0.47
CA GLU A 166 -1.34 -6.65 1.23
C GLU A 166 -2.60 -7.14 1.97
N VAL A 167 -3.39 -6.23 2.52
CA VAL A 167 -4.70 -6.57 3.10
C VAL A 167 -5.66 -7.12 2.04
N THR A 168 -5.54 -6.70 0.78
CA THR A 168 -6.37 -7.28 -0.28
C THR A 168 -5.96 -8.72 -0.59
N HIS A 169 -4.68 -9.09 -0.46
CA HIS A 169 -4.28 -10.50 -0.46
C HIS A 169 -4.88 -11.29 0.71
N HIS A 170 -5.08 -10.67 1.86
CA HIS A 170 -5.85 -11.29 2.95
C HIS A 170 -7.30 -11.56 2.54
N PHE A 171 -7.98 -10.62 1.88
CA PHE A 171 -9.33 -10.84 1.35
C PHE A 171 -9.38 -11.98 0.33
N GLN A 172 -8.39 -12.06 -0.56
CA GLN A 172 -8.26 -13.19 -1.52
C GLN A 172 -8.15 -14.52 -0.79
N ARG A 173 -7.35 -14.57 0.29
CA ARG A 173 -7.19 -15.77 1.11
C ARG A 173 -8.51 -16.17 1.79
N LEU A 174 -9.25 -15.22 2.33
CA LEU A 174 -10.56 -15.47 2.94
C LEU A 174 -11.61 -15.92 1.92
N ALA A 175 -11.55 -15.38 0.71
CA ALA A 175 -12.36 -15.82 -0.43
C ALA A 175 -11.94 -17.21 -0.98
N LYS A 176 -10.90 -17.83 -0.41
CA LYS A 176 -10.34 -19.13 -0.83
C LYS A 176 -9.82 -19.12 -2.26
N MET A 177 -9.21 -18.01 -2.66
CA MET A 177 -8.53 -17.90 -3.95
C MET A 177 -7.44 -18.99 -4.08
N PRO A 178 -7.44 -19.77 -5.17
CA PRO A 178 -6.42 -20.80 -5.35
C PRO A 178 -5.05 -20.15 -5.58
N PRO A 179 -3.96 -20.76 -5.07
CA PRO A 179 -2.61 -20.24 -5.31
C PRO A 179 -2.30 -20.25 -6.81
N ALA A 180 -1.53 -19.26 -7.27
CA ALA A 180 -1.02 -19.25 -8.64
C ALA A 180 -0.09 -20.46 -8.86
N THR A 181 -0.29 -21.18 -9.97
CA THR A 181 0.52 -22.33 -10.35
C THR A 181 1.65 -21.96 -11.30
N VAL A 182 1.51 -20.82 -11.99
CA VAL A 182 2.53 -20.23 -12.86
C VAL A 182 2.63 -18.73 -12.63
N PRO A 183 3.80 -18.08 -12.85
CA PRO A 183 3.98 -16.65 -12.57
C PRO A 183 2.92 -15.75 -13.20
N HIS A 184 2.51 -16.03 -14.44
CA HIS A 184 1.53 -15.21 -15.15
C HIS A 184 0.12 -15.21 -14.49
N GLU A 185 -0.24 -16.26 -13.75
CA GLU A 185 -1.49 -16.30 -12.99
C GLU A 185 -1.48 -15.32 -11.81
N GLN A 186 -0.30 -15.00 -11.26
CA GLN A 186 -0.16 -14.05 -10.16
C GLN A 186 -0.60 -12.64 -10.59
N ILE A 187 -0.40 -12.26 -11.86
CA ILE A 187 -0.65 -10.91 -12.37
C ILE A 187 -2.09 -10.45 -12.13
N ARG A 188 -3.08 -11.33 -12.31
CA ARG A 188 -4.48 -10.99 -12.05
C ARG A 188 -4.78 -10.85 -10.55
N TYR A 189 -4.07 -11.58 -9.70
CA TYR A 189 -4.21 -11.48 -8.23
C TYR A 189 -3.57 -10.19 -7.73
N GLU A 190 -2.39 -9.84 -8.23
CA GLU A 190 -1.67 -8.58 -7.96
C GLU A 190 -2.47 -7.37 -8.44
N ASN A 191 -3.01 -7.41 -9.66
CA ASN A 191 -3.87 -6.33 -10.14
C ASN A 191 -5.17 -6.22 -9.32
N GLN A 192 -5.72 -7.34 -8.85
CA GLN A 192 -6.87 -7.27 -7.95
C GLN A 192 -6.48 -6.62 -6.60
N ALA A 193 -5.29 -6.89 -6.09
CA ALA A 193 -4.75 -6.28 -4.88
C ALA A 193 -4.50 -4.77 -5.06
N ASP A 194 -3.92 -4.35 -6.18
CA ASP A 194 -3.79 -2.93 -6.55
C ASP A 194 -5.14 -2.24 -6.64
N CYS A 195 -6.15 -2.90 -7.21
CA CYS A 195 -7.52 -2.40 -7.22
C CYS A 195 -8.06 -2.22 -5.79
N GLY A 196 -7.84 -3.18 -4.90
CA GLY A 196 -8.19 -3.05 -3.48
C GLY A 196 -7.50 -1.86 -2.82
N GLY A 197 -6.20 -1.67 -3.04
CA GLY A 197 -5.46 -0.47 -2.64
C GLY A 197 -6.07 0.83 -3.18
N GLY A 198 -6.55 0.83 -4.43
CA GLY A 198 -7.33 1.92 -5.00
C GLY A 198 -8.60 2.25 -4.21
N THR A 199 -9.32 1.23 -3.76
CA THR A 199 -10.52 1.45 -2.94
C THR A 199 -10.21 2.04 -1.56
N PHE A 200 -9.06 1.69 -0.97
CA PHE A 200 -8.57 2.32 0.25
C PHE A 200 -8.26 3.80 0.02
N ILE A 201 -7.51 4.15 -1.03
CA ILE A 201 -7.21 5.55 -1.35
C ILE A 201 -8.50 6.36 -1.58
N GLN A 202 -9.50 5.78 -2.21
CA GLN A 202 -10.81 6.42 -2.33
C GLN A 202 -11.48 6.64 -0.96
N PHE A 203 -11.41 5.65 -0.07
CA PHE A 203 -11.94 5.75 1.29
C PHE A 203 -11.23 6.85 2.10
N ALA A 204 -9.90 6.84 2.12
CA ALA A 204 -9.06 7.83 2.79
C ALA A 204 -9.28 9.25 2.24
N THR A 205 -9.46 9.39 0.92
CA THR A 205 -9.84 10.66 0.27
C THR A 205 -11.17 11.19 0.83
N ARG A 206 -12.20 10.34 0.95
CA ARG A 206 -13.50 10.76 1.50
C ARG A 206 -13.44 11.12 2.98
N LYS A 207 -12.49 10.53 3.72
CA LYS A 207 -12.23 10.85 5.13
C LYS A 207 -11.41 12.12 5.30
N GLY A 208 -10.84 12.65 4.22
CA GLY A 208 -9.97 13.83 4.26
C GLY A 208 -8.59 13.55 4.85
N TRP A 209 -8.15 12.29 4.82
CA TRP A 209 -6.83 11.86 5.32
C TRP A 209 -5.70 12.11 4.33
N LEU A 210 -6.04 12.27 3.05
CA LEU A 210 -5.06 12.42 1.98
C LEU A 210 -4.96 13.87 1.49
N ASN A 211 -3.75 14.30 1.18
CA ASN A 211 -3.48 15.45 0.32
C ASN A 211 -3.49 14.98 -1.14
N VAL A 212 -4.68 14.72 -1.69
CA VAL A 212 -4.88 14.09 -3.02
C VAL A 212 -4.02 14.66 -4.16
N LYS A 213 -3.68 15.95 -4.14
CA LYS A 213 -2.83 16.55 -5.18
C LYS A 213 -1.40 16.01 -5.16
N ASP A 214 -0.90 15.72 -3.97
CA ASP A 214 0.46 15.27 -3.67
C ASP A 214 0.50 13.73 -3.67
N ASP A 215 -0.27 13.12 -2.76
CA ASP A 215 -0.31 11.67 -2.49
C ASP A 215 -0.59 10.79 -3.72
N ILE A 216 -1.30 11.31 -4.73
CA ILE A 216 -1.55 10.56 -5.96
C ILE A 216 -0.27 10.35 -6.79
N VAL A 217 0.69 11.26 -6.67
CA VAL A 217 2.01 11.14 -7.30
C VAL A 217 2.82 10.04 -6.62
N ASP A 218 2.76 9.97 -5.29
CA ASP A 218 3.43 8.95 -4.49
C ASP A 218 2.92 7.56 -4.87
N VAL A 219 1.61 7.40 -4.87
CA VAL A 219 0.91 6.17 -5.28
C VAL A 219 1.30 5.77 -6.70
N ALA A 220 1.33 6.71 -7.64
CA ALA A 220 1.75 6.43 -9.00
C ALA A 220 3.22 5.98 -9.05
N GLY A 221 4.11 6.65 -8.31
CA GLY A 221 5.52 6.29 -8.19
C GLY A 221 5.72 4.86 -7.70
N THR A 222 4.97 4.45 -6.67
CA THR A 222 4.99 3.10 -6.10
C THR A 222 4.56 2.05 -7.13
N LEU A 223 3.44 2.27 -7.81
CA LEU A 223 2.91 1.32 -8.81
C LEU A 223 3.82 1.22 -10.04
N LEU A 224 4.47 2.31 -10.44
CA LEU A 224 5.48 2.32 -11.49
C LEU A 224 6.71 1.50 -11.08
N ALA A 225 7.21 1.69 -9.86
CA ALA A 225 8.37 0.97 -9.33
C ALA A 225 8.11 -0.53 -9.17
N ALA A 226 6.86 -0.90 -8.87
CA ALA A 226 6.45 -2.28 -8.65
C ALA A 226 6.02 -3.00 -9.95
N GLY A 227 6.04 -2.33 -11.10
CA GLY A 227 5.77 -2.92 -12.41
C GLY A 227 6.91 -3.81 -12.90
N SER A 228 6.56 -4.96 -13.48
CA SER A 228 7.47 -5.93 -14.07
C SER A 228 7.57 -5.81 -15.60
N ALA A 229 8.78 -6.00 -16.13
CA ALA A 229 9.02 -6.07 -17.57
C ALA A 229 8.35 -7.32 -18.20
N PRO A 230 8.01 -7.29 -19.50
CA PRO A 230 7.51 -8.45 -20.21
C PRO A 230 8.49 -9.64 -20.15
N GLY A 231 7.98 -10.85 -19.88
CA GLY A 231 8.78 -12.06 -19.86
C GLY A 231 8.07 -13.27 -19.25
N PRO A 232 8.63 -14.48 -19.40
CA PRO A 232 8.01 -15.72 -18.92
C PRO A 232 7.96 -15.85 -17.39
N LYS A 233 8.76 -15.05 -16.67
CA LYS A 233 8.79 -15.00 -15.20
C LYS A 233 7.99 -13.82 -14.62
N ARG A 234 7.22 -13.12 -15.46
CA ARG A 234 6.43 -11.96 -15.03
C ARG A 234 5.29 -12.38 -14.11
N ASP A 235 5.18 -11.71 -12.97
CA ASP A 235 4.29 -12.04 -11.86
C ASP A 235 3.51 -10.82 -11.31
N HIS A 236 4.10 -9.61 -11.31
CA HIS A 236 3.47 -8.40 -10.74
C HIS A 236 2.65 -7.55 -11.73
N GLY A 237 2.56 -7.95 -13.00
CA GLY A 237 2.00 -7.12 -14.07
C GLY A 237 2.92 -5.96 -14.46
N SER A 238 2.58 -5.24 -15.52
CA SER A 238 3.29 -4.04 -15.98
C SER A 238 2.77 -2.80 -15.25
N ALA A 239 3.59 -1.75 -15.19
CA ALA A 239 3.20 -0.46 -14.65
C ALA A 239 1.82 0.06 -15.16
N PRO A 240 1.50 0.02 -16.48
CA PRO A 240 0.18 0.39 -16.96
C PRO A 240 -0.97 -0.50 -16.46
N GLU A 241 -0.76 -1.82 -16.33
CA GLU A 241 -1.78 -2.73 -15.80
C GLU A 241 -2.08 -2.43 -14.33
N ARG A 242 -1.02 -2.21 -13.54
CA ARG A 242 -1.12 -1.86 -12.11
C ARG A 242 -1.82 -0.53 -11.88
N LEU A 243 -1.43 0.52 -12.61
CA LEU A 243 -2.09 1.83 -12.58
C LEU A 243 -3.56 1.76 -13.00
N ALA A 244 -3.88 0.99 -14.04
CA ALA A 244 -5.26 0.80 -14.46
C ALA A 244 -6.10 0.08 -13.39
N ALA A 245 -5.50 -0.89 -12.70
CA ALA A 245 -6.17 -1.63 -11.63
C ALA A 245 -6.42 -0.79 -10.39
N PHE A 246 -5.39 -0.08 -9.93
CA PHE A 246 -5.53 0.95 -8.90
C PHE A 246 -6.64 1.95 -9.24
N GLY A 247 -6.60 2.52 -10.45
CA GLY A 247 -7.57 3.52 -10.91
C GLY A 247 -9.00 3.02 -10.85
N LEU A 248 -9.24 1.77 -11.22
CA LEU A 248 -10.57 1.15 -11.13
C LEU A 248 -11.12 1.15 -9.70
N GLY A 249 -10.30 0.80 -8.71
CA GLY A 249 -10.69 0.83 -7.31
C GLY A 249 -10.91 2.25 -6.81
N ALA A 250 -10.01 3.16 -7.18
CA ALA A 250 -10.05 4.57 -6.78
C ALA A 250 -11.30 5.31 -7.27
N VAL A 251 -11.86 4.91 -8.41
CA VAL A 251 -13.10 5.49 -8.97
C VAL A 251 -14.32 4.58 -8.80
N GLY A 252 -14.19 3.47 -8.08
CA GLY A 252 -15.25 2.48 -7.87
C GLY A 252 -16.49 3.09 -7.22
N ALA A 253 -17.68 2.64 -7.65
CA ALA A 253 -18.93 3.22 -7.17
C ALA A 253 -19.28 2.77 -5.73
N PRO A 254 -19.94 3.62 -4.92
CA PRO A 254 -20.54 3.21 -3.66
C PRO A 254 -21.71 2.21 -3.88
N PRO A 255 -22.15 1.47 -2.83
CA PRO A 255 -21.67 1.56 -1.45
C PRO A 255 -20.35 0.83 -1.20
N ASN A 256 -19.96 -0.11 -2.09
CA ASN A 256 -18.76 -0.92 -1.91
C ASN A 256 -17.89 -0.92 -3.19
N PRO A 257 -16.89 -0.03 -3.27
CA PRO A 257 -15.99 0.10 -4.41
C PRO A 257 -15.22 -1.19 -4.75
N LEU A 258 -14.99 -2.05 -3.74
CA LEU A 258 -14.26 -3.33 -3.87
C LEU A 258 -14.93 -4.30 -4.85
N ARG A 259 -16.26 -4.16 -5.07
CA ARG A 259 -16.99 -4.94 -6.08
C ARG A 259 -16.41 -4.77 -7.49
N SER A 260 -15.85 -3.61 -7.81
CA SER A 260 -15.24 -3.35 -9.12
C SER A 260 -14.01 -4.24 -9.34
N CYS A 261 -13.31 -4.62 -8.28
CA CYS A 261 -12.11 -5.44 -8.32
C CYS A 261 -12.39 -6.92 -8.65
N ASN A 262 -13.65 -7.37 -8.56
CA ASN A 262 -14.04 -8.72 -8.97
C ASN A 262 -13.77 -8.98 -10.47
N ARG A 263 -13.62 -7.94 -11.30
CA ARG A 263 -13.32 -8.14 -12.74
C ARG A 263 -12.01 -8.88 -13.01
N TYR A 264 -11.06 -8.81 -12.08
CA TYR A 264 -9.74 -9.45 -12.22
C TYR A 264 -9.82 -10.95 -11.88
N VAL A 265 -10.68 -11.32 -10.94
CA VAL A 265 -10.95 -12.69 -10.53
C VAL A 265 -12.45 -12.95 -10.38
N PRO A 266 -13.22 -12.96 -11.48
CA PRO A 266 -14.68 -13.04 -11.42
C PRO A 266 -15.20 -14.38 -10.86
N GLU A 267 -14.41 -15.44 -10.96
CA GLU A 267 -14.74 -16.77 -10.42
C GLU A 267 -14.57 -16.87 -8.90
N VAL A 268 -13.81 -15.96 -8.27
CA VAL A 268 -13.61 -15.88 -6.81
C VAL A 268 -13.74 -14.41 -6.40
N PRO A 269 -14.97 -13.87 -6.34
CA PRO A 269 -15.18 -12.46 -6.02
C PRO A 269 -14.77 -12.13 -4.58
N LEU A 270 -14.17 -10.96 -4.37
CA LEU A 270 -13.84 -10.46 -3.03
C LEU A 270 -15.10 -10.12 -2.23
N VAL A 271 -16.13 -9.62 -2.93
CA VAL A 271 -17.44 -9.25 -2.35
C VAL A 271 -18.56 -9.72 -3.28
N GLN A 272 -19.65 -10.27 -2.71
CA GLN A 272 -20.80 -10.81 -3.45
C GLN A 272 -21.86 -9.75 -3.74
#